data_AF-A0A5D6XPH6-F1
#
_entry.id   AF-A0A5D6XPH6-F1
#
_cell.length_a   1.000
_cell.length_b   1.000
_cell.length_c   1.000
_cell.angle_alpha   90.00
_cell.angle_beta   90.00
_cell.angle_gamma   90.00
#
_symmetry.space_group_name_H-M   'P 1'
#
loop_
_entity.id
_entity.type
_entity.pdbx_description
1 polymer ?
#
loop_
_entity_poly.entity_id
_entity_poly.type
_entity_poly.pdbx_seq_one_letter_code
_entity_poly.pdbx_strand_id
1 'polypeptide(L)'
;MSVTCVKRTSALALVVVNVALLAAAAVVLYVALHIRGTAWVDVVRSYVSATDTVLTAIVAVAATLIALAALGSAAAICRWRLGLLLYVCASVLFLLAFVAIAVAAFLLRNTASDWDSVPFPAADDELAVKREFDTLYCAAQGEYICNSLTVNDAVAMFAPQYNSSSLLQSFAGVKGVGALCATFGSQVADLKAVCDGCAVASEFKNLSGVFDWTNDQCPRTQQTLLWCGVLLRSGSVSGSTDSITAGTAPYTECRDEFLGLIESTGLYLGLGSIFVSVGAMLAIGMSCYLRRRESSRGRGSSSDGDGDDPYTPTATHAMFHKA
;
A
#
# COMPACT_ATOMS: atom_id res chain seq x y z
N MET A 1 -26.93 17.51 -36.67
CA MET A 1 -27.03 16.87 -35.35
C MET A 1 -27.41 17.93 -34.32
N SER A 2 -28.57 17.83 -33.67
CA SER A 2 -29.15 18.95 -32.90
C SER A 2 -28.38 19.24 -31.59
N VAL A 3 -28.40 20.50 -31.15
CA VAL A 3 -27.72 20.97 -29.93
C VAL A 3 -28.19 20.25 -28.67
N THR A 4 -29.45 19.83 -28.63
CA THR A 4 -30.07 19.06 -27.54
C THR A 4 -29.64 17.59 -27.55
N CYS A 5 -29.48 16.98 -28.73
CA CYS A 5 -28.97 15.62 -28.88
C CYS A 5 -27.54 15.51 -28.33
N VAL A 6 -26.64 16.43 -28.71
CA VAL A 6 -25.24 16.42 -28.25
C VAL A 6 -25.10 16.69 -26.74
N LYS A 7 -26.01 17.45 -26.12
CA LYS A 7 -26.03 17.67 -24.65
C LYS A 7 -26.47 16.42 -23.89
N ARG A 8 -27.49 15.72 -24.40
CA ARG A 8 -27.97 14.47 -23.79
C ARG A 8 -26.92 13.37 -23.93
N THR A 9 -26.22 13.28 -25.06
CA THR A 9 -25.15 12.28 -25.25
C THR A 9 -23.95 12.54 -24.36
N SER A 10 -23.54 13.80 -24.15
CA SER A 10 -22.41 14.13 -23.28
C SER A 10 -22.72 13.97 -21.78
N ALA A 11 -23.94 14.29 -21.34
CA ALA A 11 -24.39 14.01 -19.98
C ALA A 11 -24.52 12.48 -19.73
N LEU A 12 -25.09 11.75 -20.70
CA LEU A 12 -25.23 10.30 -20.61
C LEU A 12 -23.87 9.60 -20.62
N ALA A 13 -22.93 10.05 -21.45
CA ALA A 13 -21.56 9.56 -21.46
C ALA A 13 -20.84 9.80 -20.12
N LEU A 14 -21.02 10.99 -19.51
CA LEU A 14 -20.43 11.28 -18.20
C LEU A 14 -21.03 10.39 -17.09
N VAL A 15 -22.34 10.12 -17.14
CA VAL A 15 -22.98 9.18 -16.22
C VAL A 15 -22.45 7.77 -16.41
N VAL A 16 -22.34 7.27 -17.65
CA VAL A 16 -21.80 5.93 -17.94
C VAL A 16 -20.37 5.79 -17.43
N VAL A 17 -19.52 6.79 -17.66
CA VAL A 17 -18.13 6.79 -17.16
C VAL A 17 -18.10 6.77 -15.63
N ASN A 18 -18.89 7.62 -14.96
CA ASN A 18 -18.91 7.64 -13.50
C ASN A 18 -19.51 6.36 -12.90
N VAL A 19 -20.51 5.74 -13.53
CA VAL A 19 -21.07 4.45 -13.07
C VAL A 19 -20.04 3.33 -13.22
N ALA A 20 -19.29 3.29 -14.33
CA ALA A 20 -18.21 2.33 -14.50
C ALA A 20 -17.10 2.53 -13.46
N LEU A 21 -16.71 3.78 -13.19
CA LEU A 21 -15.73 4.13 -12.15
C LEU A 21 -16.24 3.76 -10.75
N LEU A 22 -17.53 3.96 -10.47
CA LEU A 22 -18.15 3.58 -9.21
C LEU A 22 -18.14 2.07 -9.02
N ALA A 23 -18.49 1.30 -10.05
CA ALA A 23 -18.45 -0.16 -10.01
C ALA A 23 -17.01 -0.66 -9.79
N ALA A 24 -16.04 -0.11 -10.52
CA ALA A 24 -14.62 -0.45 -10.34
C ALA A 24 -14.13 -0.11 -8.93
N ALA A 25 -14.41 1.10 -8.43
CA ALA A 25 -14.02 1.52 -7.08
C ALA A 25 -14.73 0.71 -5.98
N ALA A 26 -16.00 0.33 -6.19
CA ALA A 26 -16.73 -0.53 -5.26
C ALA A 26 -16.16 -1.94 -5.21
N VAL A 27 -15.73 -2.50 -6.35
CA VAL A 27 -15.03 -3.80 -6.39
C VAL A 27 -13.68 -3.69 -5.68
N VAL A 28 -12.89 -2.65 -5.95
CA VAL A 28 -11.61 -2.41 -5.26
C VAL A 28 -11.82 -2.25 -3.75
N LEU A 29 -12.83 -1.48 -3.33
CA LEU A 29 -13.16 -1.30 -1.93
C LEU A 29 -13.64 -2.61 -1.30
N TYR A 30 -14.49 -3.37 -1.98
CA TYR A 30 -14.97 -4.67 -1.52
C TYR A 30 -13.80 -5.63 -1.32
N VAL A 31 -12.90 -5.73 -2.30
CA VAL A 31 -11.68 -6.54 -2.19
C VAL A 31 -10.81 -6.03 -1.04
N ALA A 32 -10.57 -4.73 -0.92
CA ALA A 32 -9.79 -4.16 0.18
C ALA A 32 -10.41 -4.44 1.57
N LEU A 33 -11.74 -4.34 1.71
CA LEU A 33 -12.47 -4.63 2.94
C LEU A 33 -12.58 -6.13 3.23
N HIS A 34 -12.67 -6.96 2.20
CA HIS A 34 -12.68 -8.40 2.33
C HIS A 34 -11.30 -8.89 2.77
N ILE A 35 -10.24 -8.35 2.17
CA ILE A 35 -8.86 -8.51 2.61
C ILE A 35 -8.71 -8.00 4.05
N ARG A 36 -9.46 -6.96 4.47
CA ARG A 36 -9.56 -6.44 5.85
C ARG A 36 -10.18 -7.40 6.87
N GLY A 37 -11.05 -8.29 6.41
CA GLY A 37 -11.63 -9.37 7.21
C GLY A 37 -10.77 -10.64 7.22
N THR A 38 -9.77 -10.74 6.35
CA THR A 38 -8.77 -11.81 6.32
C THR A 38 -7.48 -11.33 7.00
N ALA A 39 -6.64 -12.25 7.49
CA ALA A 39 -5.37 -11.92 8.17
C ALA A 39 -4.39 -11.05 7.33
N TRP A 40 -4.68 -10.85 6.04
CA TRP A 40 -3.93 -10.06 5.08
C TRP A 40 -3.85 -8.55 5.36
N VAL A 41 -4.70 -7.98 6.22
CA VAL A 41 -4.63 -6.55 6.55
C VAL A 41 -3.64 -6.20 7.65
N ASP A 42 -3.26 -7.18 8.46
CA ASP A 42 -2.14 -7.03 9.38
C ASP A 42 -0.78 -7.14 8.65
N VAL A 43 -0.74 -7.80 7.48
CA VAL A 43 0.42 -7.86 6.57
C VAL A 43 0.82 -6.46 6.09
N VAL A 44 -0.15 -5.62 5.71
CA VAL A 44 0.11 -4.24 5.23
C VAL A 44 0.34 -3.27 6.39
N ARG A 45 -0.19 -3.54 7.59
CA ARG A 45 0.04 -2.75 8.80
C ARG A 45 1.44 -2.90 9.38
N SER A 46 2.08 -4.05 9.18
CA SER A 46 3.38 -4.38 9.78
C SER A 46 4.59 -3.95 8.92
N TYR A 47 4.40 -3.78 7.60
CA TYR A 47 5.48 -3.55 6.63
C TYR A 47 6.04 -2.12 6.60
N VAL A 48 5.27 -1.10 6.97
CA VAL A 48 5.70 0.31 6.90
C VAL A 48 5.64 0.88 8.30
N SER A 49 6.75 1.43 8.82
CA SER A 49 6.79 2.08 10.15
C SER A 49 5.92 3.36 10.25
N ALA A 50 5.00 3.56 9.29
CA ALA A 50 3.94 4.56 9.23
C ALA A 50 2.58 3.82 9.21
N THR A 51 2.18 3.39 10.39
CA THR A 51 1.31 2.24 10.70
C THR A 51 -0.19 2.43 10.48
N ASP A 52 -0.66 3.58 9.98
CA ASP A 52 -2.09 3.82 9.69
C ASP A 52 -2.35 4.19 8.21
N THR A 53 -1.32 4.24 7.36
CA THR A 53 -1.38 5.10 6.17
C THR A 53 -1.71 4.39 4.86
N VAL A 54 -1.21 3.17 4.58
CA VAL A 54 -1.32 2.56 3.23
C VAL A 54 -2.70 1.93 2.98
N LEU A 55 -3.17 1.06 3.87
CA LEU A 55 -4.51 0.47 3.73
C LEU A 55 -5.59 1.54 3.89
N THR A 56 -5.40 2.46 4.83
CA THR A 56 -6.27 3.64 4.97
C THR A 56 -6.20 4.50 3.73
N ALA A 57 -5.05 4.64 3.07
CA ALA A 57 -4.95 5.33 1.80
C ALA A 57 -5.69 4.58 0.68
N ILE A 58 -5.58 3.25 0.57
CA ILE A 58 -6.33 2.47 -0.44
C ILE A 58 -7.84 2.62 -0.20
N VAL A 59 -8.29 2.46 1.05
CA VAL A 59 -9.70 2.65 1.43
C VAL A 59 -10.14 4.10 1.21
N ALA A 60 -9.31 5.08 1.57
CA ALA A 60 -9.61 6.50 1.39
C ALA A 60 -9.67 6.89 -0.09
N VAL A 61 -8.76 6.38 -0.93
CA VAL A 61 -8.75 6.56 -2.39
C VAL A 61 -9.99 5.94 -3.00
N ALA A 62 -10.34 4.70 -2.63
CA ALA A 62 -11.56 4.06 -3.11
C ALA A 62 -12.83 4.80 -2.67
N ALA A 63 -12.89 5.25 -1.42
CA ALA A 63 -14.00 6.04 -0.89
C ALA A 63 -14.13 7.41 -1.59
N THR A 64 -13.01 8.10 -1.83
CA THR A 64 -13.02 9.37 -2.58
C THR A 64 -13.45 9.16 -4.02
N LEU A 65 -13.00 8.08 -4.68
CA LEU A 65 -13.46 7.72 -6.03
C LEU A 65 -14.97 7.47 -6.09
N ILE A 66 -15.54 6.77 -5.11
CA ILE A 66 -16.99 6.55 -5.01
C ILE A 66 -17.73 7.88 -4.81
N ALA A 67 -17.25 8.74 -3.91
CA ALA A 67 -17.84 10.05 -3.67
C ALA A 67 -17.78 10.96 -4.91
N LEU A 68 -16.64 10.97 -5.61
CA LEU A 68 -16.44 11.66 -6.88
C LEU A 68 -17.41 11.15 -7.94
N ALA A 69 -17.54 9.83 -8.09
CA ALA A 69 -18.42 9.22 -9.08
C ALA A 69 -19.91 9.51 -8.80
N ALA A 70 -20.32 9.45 -7.54
CA ALA A 70 -21.67 9.82 -7.11
C ALA A 70 -21.94 11.31 -7.35
N LEU A 71 -21.00 12.19 -6.99
CA LEU A 71 -21.11 13.64 -7.21
C LEU A 71 -21.18 13.97 -8.70
N GLY A 72 -20.32 13.37 -9.53
CA GLY A 72 -20.31 13.55 -10.98
C GLY A 72 -21.62 13.11 -11.63
N SER A 73 -22.17 11.97 -11.20
CA SER A 73 -23.45 11.45 -11.68
C SER A 73 -24.62 12.34 -11.28
N ALA A 74 -24.69 12.74 -10.00
CA ALA A 74 -25.73 13.62 -9.49
C ALA A 74 -25.68 15.00 -10.14
N ALA A 75 -24.47 15.58 -10.29
CA ALA A 75 -24.29 16.88 -10.94
C ALA A 75 -24.66 16.85 -12.43
N ALA A 76 -24.39 15.74 -13.12
CA ALA A 76 -24.77 15.56 -14.52
C ALA A 76 -26.30 15.43 -14.71
N ILE A 77 -26.99 14.66 -13.85
CA ILE A 77 -28.44 14.44 -13.92
C ILE A 77 -29.21 15.70 -13.51
N CYS A 78 -28.86 16.28 -12.36
CA CYS A 78 -29.57 17.43 -11.79
C CYS A 78 -29.15 18.78 -12.43
N ARG A 79 -28.22 18.76 -13.39
CA ARG A 79 -27.62 19.97 -14.01
C ARG A 79 -27.10 20.96 -12.95
N TRP A 80 -26.57 20.43 -11.85
CA TRP A 80 -26.17 21.22 -10.69
C TRP A 80 -24.82 21.89 -10.95
N ARG A 81 -24.85 23.18 -11.29
CA ARG A 81 -23.65 23.94 -11.72
C ARG A 81 -22.54 23.99 -10.67
N LEU A 82 -22.90 24.17 -9.40
CA LEU A 82 -21.92 24.18 -8.30
C LEU A 82 -21.34 22.77 -8.09
N GLY A 83 -22.17 21.73 -8.16
CA GLY A 83 -21.73 20.34 -8.09
C GLY A 83 -20.75 19.97 -9.21
N LEU A 84 -20.99 20.43 -10.44
CA LEU A 84 -20.08 20.20 -11.57
C LEU A 84 -18.74 20.94 -11.40
N LEU A 85 -18.75 22.14 -10.82
CA LEU A 85 -17.53 22.88 -10.47
C LEU A 85 -16.72 22.16 -9.40
N LEU A 86 -17.37 21.73 -8.30
CA LEU A 86 -16.73 20.97 -7.23
C LEU A 86 -16.16 19.64 -7.74
N TYR A 87 -16.92 18.93 -8.58
CA TYR A 87 -16.48 17.70 -9.23
C TYR A 87 -15.22 17.91 -10.07
N VAL A 88 -15.17 18.97 -10.89
CA VAL A 88 -13.98 19.28 -11.70
C VAL A 88 -12.78 19.62 -10.81
N CYS A 89 -12.95 20.46 -9.79
CA CYS A 89 -11.86 20.82 -8.88
C CYS A 89 -11.29 19.58 -8.17
N ALA A 90 -12.17 18.73 -7.62
CA ALA A 90 -11.76 17.49 -6.95
C ALA A 90 -11.09 16.50 -7.92
N SER A 91 -11.62 16.37 -9.15
CA SER A 91 -11.04 15.51 -10.19
C SER A 91 -9.65 15.99 -10.63
N VAL A 92 -9.41 17.30 -10.66
CA VAL A 92 -8.08 17.88 -10.96
C VAL A 92 -7.08 17.55 -9.84
N LEU A 93 -7.47 17.70 -8.57
CA LEU A 93 -6.59 17.32 -7.45
C LEU A 93 -6.26 15.84 -7.49
N PHE A 94 -7.24 15.00 -7.78
CA PHE A 94 -7.06 13.56 -7.92
C PHE A 94 -6.13 13.21 -9.09
N LEU A 95 -6.31 13.86 -10.25
CA LEU A 95 -5.40 13.72 -11.39
C LEU A 95 -3.95 14.05 -11.01
N LEU A 96 -3.72 15.16 -10.30
CA LEU A 96 -2.38 15.56 -9.86
C LEU A 96 -1.74 14.52 -8.93
N ALA A 97 -2.52 13.98 -7.99
CA ALA A 97 -2.04 12.92 -7.09
C ALA A 97 -1.63 11.65 -7.87
N PHE A 98 -2.46 11.21 -8.83
CA PHE A 98 -2.14 10.03 -9.64
C PHE A 98 -0.94 10.26 -10.56
N VAL A 99 -0.80 11.45 -11.14
CA VAL A 99 0.42 11.80 -11.89
C VAL A 99 1.66 11.69 -11.00
N ALA A 100 1.61 12.20 -9.76
CA ALA A 100 2.73 12.07 -8.83
C ALA A 100 3.04 10.60 -8.47
N ILE A 101 1.99 9.78 -8.24
CA ILE A 101 2.14 8.33 -8.02
C ILE A 101 2.77 7.64 -9.23
N ALA A 102 2.35 8.00 -10.45
CA ALA A 102 2.90 7.42 -11.68
C ALA A 102 4.39 7.74 -11.80
N VAL A 103 4.78 9.01 -11.59
CA VAL A 103 6.18 9.43 -11.60
C VAL A 103 6.98 8.66 -10.55
N ALA A 104 6.50 8.59 -9.31
CA ALA A 104 7.16 7.85 -8.24
C ALA A 104 7.32 6.35 -8.59
N ALA A 105 6.28 5.72 -9.15
CA ALA A 105 6.31 4.31 -9.54
C ALA A 105 7.33 4.03 -10.65
N PHE A 106 7.41 4.90 -11.67
CA PHE A 106 8.43 4.76 -12.72
C PHE A 106 9.84 5.07 -12.24
N LEU A 107 10.01 6.01 -11.30
CA LEU A 107 11.30 6.25 -10.67
C LEU A 107 11.74 5.02 -9.86
N LEU A 108 10.87 4.47 -9.02
CA LEU A 108 11.14 3.24 -8.26
C LEU A 108 11.53 2.08 -9.19
N ARG A 109 10.79 1.92 -10.29
CA ARG A 109 11.08 0.91 -11.30
C ARG A 109 12.49 1.09 -11.90
N ASN A 110 12.79 2.31 -12.35
CA ASN A 110 14.08 2.59 -12.96
C ASN A 110 15.22 2.39 -11.97
N THR A 111 15.05 2.86 -10.73
CA THR A 111 16.03 2.63 -9.66
C THR A 111 16.28 1.14 -9.41
N ALA A 112 15.23 0.32 -9.35
CA ALA A 112 15.39 -1.12 -9.17
C ALA A 112 16.15 -1.75 -10.35
N SER A 113 15.80 -1.39 -11.59
CA SER A 113 16.51 -1.85 -12.79
C SER A 113 17.97 -1.39 -12.84
N ASP A 114 18.25 -0.15 -12.43
CA ASP A 114 19.60 0.39 -12.40
C ASP A 114 20.44 -0.35 -11.35
N TRP A 115 19.88 -0.60 -10.16
CA TRP A 115 20.54 -1.33 -9.10
C TRP A 115 20.82 -2.78 -9.51
N ASP A 116 19.86 -3.47 -10.13
CA ASP A 116 20.01 -4.86 -10.57
C ASP A 116 21.20 -5.04 -11.53
N SER A 117 21.47 -4.02 -12.36
CA SER A 117 22.55 -4.05 -13.36
C SER A 117 23.97 -3.89 -12.81
N VAL A 118 24.14 -3.60 -11.52
CA VAL A 118 25.44 -3.36 -10.90
C VAL A 118 25.65 -4.18 -9.61
N PRO A 119 26.91 -4.45 -9.22
CA PRO A 119 27.19 -5.12 -7.96
C PRO A 119 26.73 -4.30 -6.75
N PHE A 120 26.22 -5.00 -5.73
CA PHE A 120 25.86 -4.40 -4.46
C PHE A 120 27.09 -3.83 -3.70
N PRO A 121 26.98 -2.66 -3.04
CA PRO A 121 25.86 -1.71 -3.12
C PRO A 121 25.97 -0.82 -4.36
N ALA A 122 24.85 -0.66 -5.06
CA ALA A 122 24.65 0.27 -6.15
C ALA A 122 24.60 1.74 -5.66
N ALA A 123 24.05 1.97 -4.46
CA ALA A 123 23.95 3.29 -3.83
C ALA A 123 23.83 3.19 -2.30
N ASP A 124 24.08 4.30 -1.59
CA ASP A 124 23.90 4.38 -0.13
C ASP A 124 22.44 4.10 0.28
N ASP A 125 21.47 4.50 -0.57
CA ASP A 125 20.05 4.21 -0.34
C ASP A 125 19.74 2.71 -0.38
N GLU A 126 20.49 1.91 -1.16
CA GLU A 126 20.32 0.46 -1.20
C GLU A 126 20.75 -0.19 0.13
N LEU A 127 21.66 0.43 0.87
CA LEU A 127 22.04 -0.03 2.22
C LEU A 127 20.88 0.11 3.22
N ALA A 128 20.08 1.18 3.09
CA ALA A 128 18.90 1.37 3.91
C ALA A 128 17.81 0.33 3.55
N VAL A 129 17.57 0.13 2.25
CA VAL A 129 16.64 -0.89 1.74
C VAL A 129 17.05 -2.28 2.20
N LYS A 130 18.34 -2.61 2.12
CA LYS A 130 18.90 -3.86 2.63
C LYS A 130 18.54 -4.07 4.10
N ARG A 131 18.78 -3.07 4.95
CA ARG A 131 18.53 -3.18 6.40
C ARG A 131 17.06 -3.45 6.69
N GLU A 132 16.16 -2.74 6.01
CA GLU A 132 14.72 -2.92 6.16
C GLU A 132 14.26 -4.29 5.63
N PHE A 133 14.78 -4.72 4.49
CA PHE A 133 14.47 -6.04 3.94
C PHE A 133 14.94 -7.16 4.87
N ASP A 134 16.19 -7.11 5.33
CA ASP A 134 16.78 -8.11 6.22
C ASP A 134 15.98 -8.23 7.53
N THR A 135 15.63 -7.08 8.11
CA THR A 135 14.76 -6.96 9.29
C THR A 135 13.44 -7.71 9.07
N LEU A 136 12.76 -7.38 7.98
CA LEU A 136 11.43 -7.91 7.72
C LEU A 136 11.45 -9.38 7.33
N TYR A 137 12.44 -9.80 6.53
CA TYR A 137 12.64 -11.19 6.17
C TYR A 137 12.82 -12.03 7.44
N CYS A 138 13.68 -11.60 8.36
CA CYS A 138 13.93 -12.33 9.60
C CYS A 138 12.75 -12.30 10.57
N ALA A 139 11.99 -11.21 10.61
CA ALA A 139 10.72 -11.15 11.32
C ALA A 139 9.72 -12.19 10.79
N ALA A 140 9.57 -12.29 9.46
CA ALA A 140 8.71 -13.28 8.82
C ALA A 140 9.19 -14.72 9.06
N GLN A 141 10.49 -14.99 8.96
CA GLN A 141 11.05 -16.31 9.26
C GLN A 141 11.06 -16.66 10.75
N GLY A 142 10.88 -15.67 11.61
CA GLY A 142 10.73 -15.85 13.05
C GLY A 142 9.59 -16.81 13.39
N GLU A 143 8.50 -16.85 12.63
CA GLU A 143 7.42 -17.84 12.83
C GLU A 143 7.94 -19.28 12.69
N TYR A 144 8.71 -19.56 11.63
CA TYR A 144 9.30 -20.88 11.43
C TYR A 144 10.33 -21.20 12.53
N ILE A 145 11.23 -20.25 12.83
CA ILE A 145 12.26 -20.40 13.86
C ILE A 145 11.64 -20.70 15.23
N CYS A 146 10.57 -20.00 15.58
CA CYS A 146 9.96 -20.10 16.89
C CYS A 146 8.97 -21.26 17.03
N ASN A 147 8.29 -21.67 15.96
CA ASN A 147 7.23 -22.69 16.06
C ASN A 147 7.60 -24.05 15.45
N SER A 148 8.47 -24.09 14.43
CA SER A 148 8.67 -25.29 13.60
C SER A 148 10.11 -25.79 13.56
N LEU A 149 11.11 -24.94 13.82
CA LEU A 149 12.52 -25.33 13.85
C LEU A 149 12.77 -26.35 14.96
N THR A 150 13.54 -27.40 14.68
CA THR A 150 13.83 -28.41 15.71
C THR A 150 14.70 -27.80 16.80
N VAL A 151 14.55 -28.26 18.04
CA VAL A 151 15.35 -27.73 19.15
C VAL A 151 16.84 -28.05 18.97
N ASN A 152 17.19 -29.20 18.40
CA ASN A 152 18.59 -29.53 18.12
C ASN A 152 19.20 -28.53 17.12
N ASP A 153 18.48 -28.20 16.04
CA ASP A 153 18.95 -27.21 15.07
C ASP A 153 18.98 -25.81 15.66
N ALA A 154 17.97 -25.44 16.46
CA ALA A 154 17.93 -24.14 17.12
C ALA A 154 19.04 -23.96 18.16
N VAL A 155 19.35 -24.99 18.95
CA VAL A 155 20.46 -24.97 19.91
C VAL A 155 21.79 -24.92 19.15
N ALA A 156 21.94 -25.72 18.09
CA ALA A 156 23.13 -25.67 17.26
C ALA A 156 23.35 -24.32 16.58
N MET A 157 22.28 -23.60 16.22
CA MET A 157 22.34 -22.28 15.59
C MET A 157 22.50 -21.14 16.59
N PHE A 158 21.74 -21.12 17.69
CA PHE A 158 21.61 -19.93 18.55
C PHE A 158 22.35 -20.05 19.87
N ALA A 159 22.62 -21.27 20.34
CA ALA A 159 23.30 -21.54 21.60
C ALA A 159 24.26 -22.74 21.49
N PRO A 160 25.23 -22.70 20.55
CA PRO A 160 26.08 -23.85 20.20
C PRO A 160 26.91 -24.36 21.39
N GLN A 161 27.13 -23.54 22.42
CA GLN A 161 27.79 -23.92 23.66
C GLN A 161 27.08 -25.07 24.42
N TYR A 162 25.80 -25.33 24.11
CA TYR A 162 25.04 -26.42 24.71
C TYR A 162 24.99 -27.70 23.86
N ASN A 163 25.63 -27.72 22.67
CA ASN A 163 25.59 -28.85 21.72
C ASN A 163 26.09 -30.19 22.27
N SER A 164 26.96 -30.16 23.28
CA SER A 164 27.52 -31.35 23.93
C SER A 164 27.03 -31.55 25.36
N SER A 165 26.05 -30.75 25.80
CA SER A 165 25.53 -30.80 27.17
C SER A 165 24.43 -31.85 27.34
N SER A 166 24.38 -32.51 28.50
CA SER A 166 23.26 -33.41 28.86
C SER A 166 21.90 -32.72 28.86
N LEU A 167 21.87 -31.38 28.87
CA LEU A 167 20.69 -30.54 28.72
C LEU A 167 19.95 -30.74 27.38
N LEU A 168 20.65 -31.08 26.30
CA LEU A 168 20.01 -31.39 25.01
C LEU A 168 19.08 -32.61 25.08
N GLN A 169 19.43 -33.62 25.91
CA GLN A 169 18.57 -34.78 26.12
C GLN A 169 17.29 -34.39 26.88
N SER A 170 17.36 -33.39 27.76
CA SER A 170 16.19 -32.82 28.45
C SER A 170 15.26 -32.04 27.51
N PHE A 171 15.73 -31.67 26.31
CA PHE A 171 14.95 -30.98 25.30
C PHE A 171 14.34 -31.92 24.24
N ALA A 172 14.59 -33.23 24.34
CA ALA A 172 14.08 -34.21 23.41
C ALA A 172 12.53 -34.19 23.38
N GLY A 173 11.97 -33.90 22.20
CA GLY A 173 10.51 -33.87 21.97
C GLY A 173 9.87 -32.48 21.94
N VAL A 174 10.61 -31.41 22.28
CA VAL A 174 10.15 -30.03 22.12
C VAL A 174 10.35 -29.57 20.66
N LYS A 175 9.33 -28.95 20.06
CA LYS A 175 9.38 -28.39 18.69
C LYS A 175 9.26 -26.88 18.74
N GLY A 176 10.15 -26.18 18.05
CA GLY A 176 10.20 -24.72 18.03
C GLY A 176 10.91 -24.12 19.25
N VAL A 177 11.58 -22.99 19.02
CA VAL A 177 12.24 -22.23 20.10
C VAL A 177 11.22 -21.64 21.07
N GLY A 178 10.00 -21.31 20.63
CA GLY A 178 8.93 -20.81 21.49
C GLY A 178 8.52 -21.80 22.58
N ALA A 179 8.39 -23.08 22.24
CA ALA A 179 8.07 -24.13 23.22
C ALA A 179 9.25 -24.38 24.20
N LEU A 180 10.49 -24.25 23.71
CA LEU A 180 11.69 -24.30 24.53
C LEU A 180 11.73 -23.14 25.54
N CYS A 181 11.38 -21.94 25.08
CA CYS A 181 11.29 -20.73 25.88
C CYS A 181 10.21 -20.80 26.96
N ALA A 182 9.03 -21.33 26.63
CA ALA A 182 7.95 -21.51 27.61
C ALA A 182 8.33 -22.48 28.74
N THR A 183 9.22 -23.44 28.46
CA THR A 183 9.57 -24.52 29.39
C THR A 183 10.87 -24.26 30.16
N PHE A 184 11.86 -23.63 29.51
CA PHE A 184 13.23 -23.50 30.02
C PHE A 184 13.77 -22.05 30.00
N GLY A 185 12.99 -21.08 29.52
CA GLY A 185 13.43 -19.69 29.32
C GLY A 185 13.87 -18.96 30.60
N SER A 186 13.43 -19.41 31.78
CA SER A 186 13.86 -18.88 33.08
C SER A 186 15.14 -19.51 33.63
N GLN A 187 15.58 -20.64 33.05
CA GLN A 187 16.68 -21.45 33.57
C GLN A 187 18.02 -21.21 32.83
N VAL A 188 17.97 -20.63 31.63
CA VAL A 188 19.15 -20.43 30.77
C VAL A 188 19.18 -18.97 30.31
N ALA A 189 20.12 -18.19 30.87
CA ALA A 189 20.26 -16.76 30.56
C ALA A 189 20.50 -16.48 29.07
N ASP A 190 21.25 -17.35 28.40
CA ASP A 190 21.52 -17.25 26.95
C ASP A 190 20.29 -17.53 26.09
N LEU A 191 19.30 -18.25 26.63
CA LEU A 191 18.06 -18.58 25.94
C LEU A 191 17.08 -17.40 25.99
N LYS A 192 17.15 -16.56 27.03
CA LYS A 192 16.29 -15.39 27.21
C LYS A 192 16.33 -14.46 26.00
N ALA A 193 17.50 -14.19 25.43
CA ALA A 193 17.66 -13.33 24.26
C ALA A 193 16.96 -13.89 23.01
N VAL A 194 16.98 -15.22 22.83
CA VAL A 194 16.28 -15.89 21.73
C VAL A 194 14.77 -15.94 21.98
N CYS A 195 14.36 -16.08 23.25
CA CYS A 195 12.97 -16.02 23.66
C CYS A 195 12.35 -14.64 23.48
N ASP A 196 13.09 -13.59 23.82
CA ASP A 196 12.69 -12.19 23.59
C ASP A 196 12.59 -11.93 22.08
N GLY A 197 13.54 -12.45 21.27
CA GLY A 197 13.45 -12.44 19.81
C GLY A 197 12.24 -13.18 19.25
N CYS A 198 11.86 -14.32 19.85
CA CYS A 198 10.66 -15.07 19.48
C CYS A 198 9.35 -14.38 19.89
N ALA A 199 9.35 -13.64 21.01
CA ALA A 199 8.22 -12.81 21.38
C ALA A 199 8.02 -11.68 20.37
N VAL A 200 9.11 -11.04 19.93
CA VAL A 200 9.07 -10.02 18.88
C VAL A 200 8.64 -10.64 17.55
N ALA A 201 9.20 -11.78 17.14
CA ALA A 201 8.76 -12.53 15.96
C ALA A 201 7.28 -12.92 16.00
N SER A 202 6.71 -13.16 17.19
CA SER A 202 5.30 -13.51 17.34
C SER A 202 4.35 -12.33 17.04
N GLU A 203 4.85 -11.08 17.07
CA GLU A 203 4.11 -9.90 16.59
C GLU A 203 3.93 -9.95 15.06
N PHE A 204 4.73 -10.75 14.37
CA PHE A 204 4.83 -10.86 12.92
C PHE A 204 4.13 -12.12 12.35
N LYS A 205 3.48 -12.94 13.18
CA LYS A 205 2.79 -14.21 12.83
C LYS A 205 1.71 -14.14 11.74
N ASN A 206 1.36 -12.94 11.27
CA ASN A 206 0.32 -12.72 10.26
C ASN A 206 0.91 -12.31 8.89
N LEU A 207 2.23 -12.33 8.71
CA LEU A 207 2.94 -11.91 7.48
C LEU A 207 2.90 -12.94 6.34
N SER A 208 1.78 -13.66 6.16
CA SER A 208 1.71 -14.77 5.19
C SER A 208 2.12 -14.36 3.77
N GLY A 209 1.78 -13.16 3.29
CA GLY A 209 2.18 -12.73 1.93
C GLY A 209 3.69 -12.52 1.74
N VAL A 210 4.38 -11.97 2.75
CA VAL A 210 5.85 -11.86 2.72
C VAL A 210 6.47 -13.23 2.97
N PHE A 211 5.88 -14.04 3.84
CA PHE A 211 6.30 -15.41 4.12
C PHE A 211 6.13 -16.33 2.90
N ASP A 212 5.04 -16.20 2.14
CA ASP A 212 4.74 -16.97 0.93
C ASP A 212 5.68 -16.51 -0.19
N TRP A 213 5.80 -15.20 -0.42
CA TRP A 213 6.76 -14.68 -1.41
C TRP A 213 8.20 -15.07 -1.06
N THR A 214 8.61 -14.95 0.20
CA THR A 214 9.96 -15.38 0.61
C THR A 214 10.11 -16.88 0.48
N ASN A 215 9.16 -17.72 0.88
CA ASN A 215 9.30 -19.17 0.67
C ASN A 215 9.31 -19.58 -0.81
N ASP A 216 8.58 -18.87 -1.67
CA ASP A 216 8.45 -19.21 -3.09
C ASP A 216 9.59 -18.65 -3.94
N GLN A 217 9.96 -17.38 -3.73
CA GLN A 217 10.94 -16.65 -4.55
C GLN A 217 12.32 -16.59 -3.90
N CYS A 218 12.43 -16.55 -2.56
CA CYS A 218 13.72 -16.54 -1.87
C CYS A 218 13.75 -17.47 -0.64
N PRO A 219 13.68 -18.79 -0.87
CA PRO A 219 13.49 -19.77 0.19
C PRO A 219 14.62 -19.71 1.22
N ARG A 220 14.26 -20.03 2.46
CA ARG A 220 15.20 -20.08 3.58
C ARG A 220 16.39 -20.99 3.26
N THR A 221 17.58 -20.48 3.52
CA THR A 221 18.82 -21.26 3.53
C THR A 221 19.32 -21.38 4.97
N GLN A 222 20.24 -22.31 5.21
CA GLN A 222 20.87 -22.43 6.52
C GLN A 222 21.62 -21.14 6.91
N GLN A 223 22.19 -20.44 5.93
CA GLN A 223 22.95 -19.20 6.12
C GLN A 223 22.04 -18.03 6.49
N THR A 224 20.89 -17.87 5.82
CA THR A 224 19.93 -16.81 6.14
C THR A 224 19.24 -17.05 7.48
N LEU A 225 18.95 -18.31 7.85
CA LEU A 225 18.42 -18.65 9.17
C LEU A 225 19.41 -18.36 10.31
N LEU A 226 20.70 -18.65 10.11
CA LEU A 226 21.75 -18.30 11.07
C LEU A 226 21.83 -16.79 11.27
N TRP A 227 21.85 -16.03 10.17
CA TRP A 227 21.89 -14.57 10.22
C TRP A 227 20.66 -14.00 10.95
N CYS A 228 19.47 -14.47 10.58
CA CYS A 228 18.21 -14.05 11.21
C CYS A 228 18.14 -14.34 12.70
N GLY A 229 18.65 -15.48 13.14
CA GLY A 229 18.65 -15.76 14.57
C GLY A 229 19.64 -14.94 15.38
N VAL A 230 20.77 -14.52 14.78
CA VAL A 230 21.66 -13.55 15.43
C VAL A 230 20.98 -12.20 15.56
N LEU A 231 20.26 -11.76 14.51
CA LEU A 231 19.45 -10.54 14.56
C LEU A 231 18.38 -10.63 15.67
N LEU A 232 17.60 -11.71 15.71
CA LEU A 232 16.56 -11.92 16.73
C LEU A 232 17.15 -11.97 18.15
N ARG A 233 18.31 -12.60 18.33
CA ARG A 233 19.02 -12.66 19.61
C ARG A 233 19.53 -11.30 20.08
N SER A 234 19.74 -10.34 19.18
CA SER A 234 20.11 -8.97 19.59
C SER A 234 18.97 -8.24 20.32
N GLY A 235 17.78 -8.85 20.41
CA GLY A 235 16.63 -8.29 21.12
C GLY A 235 15.94 -7.17 20.37
N SER A 236 16.34 -6.90 19.12
CA SER A 236 15.73 -5.90 18.26
C SER A 236 15.81 -6.33 16.81
N VAL A 237 14.67 -6.36 16.12
CA VAL A 237 14.65 -6.52 14.65
C VAL A 237 15.20 -5.26 13.98
N SER A 238 15.15 -4.11 14.65
CA SER A 238 15.68 -2.82 14.19
C SER A 238 17.07 -2.50 14.75
N GLY A 239 17.78 -3.51 15.28
CA GLY A 239 19.15 -3.38 15.77
C GLY A 239 20.15 -3.12 14.65
N SER A 240 21.37 -2.68 15.02
CA SER A 240 22.47 -2.48 14.06
C SER A 240 22.86 -3.82 13.41
N THR A 241 22.54 -3.97 12.13
CA THR A 241 22.88 -5.13 11.29
C THR A 241 24.38 -5.23 10.98
N ASP A 242 25.12 -4.14 11.16
CA ASP A 242 26.53 -3.99 10.75
C ASP A 242 27.51 -4.86 11.57
N SER A 243 27.04 -5.46 12.67
CA SER A 243 27.85 -6.31 13.55
C SER A 243 27.64 -7.82 13.35
N ILE A 244 26.72 -8.21 12.47
CA ILE A 244 26.39 -9.64 12.26
C ILE A 244 27.38 -10.25 11.28
N THR A 245 28.27 -11.09 11.80
CA THR A 245 29.30 -11.81 11.02
C THR A 245 28.97 -13.28 10.75
N ALA A 246 27.87 -13.78 11.32
CA ALA A 246 27.43 -15.16 11.16
C ALA A 246 26.32 -15.27 10.11
N GLY A 247 26.43 -16.26 9.23
CA GLY A 247 25.48 -16.45 8.14
C GLY A 247 25.65 -15.44 7.01
N THR A 248 24.70 -15.47 6.08
CA THR A 248 24.59 -14.52 4.97
C THR A 248 23.29 -13.74 5.14
N ALA A 249 23.36 -12.43 4.99
CA ALA A 249 22.20 -11.58 5.15
C ALA A 249 21.15 -11.85 4.04
N PRO A 250 19.85 -11.95 4.36
CA PRO A 250 18.81 -12.33 3.41
C PRO A 250 18.82 -11.53 2.11
N TYR A 251 18.91 -10.21 2.17
CA TYR A 251 18.93 -9.34 1.00
C TYR A 251 20.08 -9.68 0.05
N THR A 252 21.22 -10.15 0.56
CA THR A 252 22.37 -10.51 -0.29
C THR A 252 22.09 -11.76 -1.12
N GLU A 253 21.28 -12.70 -0.62
CA GLU A 253 20.83 -13.88 -1.38
C GLU A 253 19.58 -13.58 -2.21
N CYS A 254 18.68 -12.72 -1.72
CA CYS A 254 17.38 -12.42 -2.34
C CYS A 254 17.39 -11.18 -3.24
N ARG A 255 18.54 -10.54 -3.45
CA ARG A 255 18.64 -9.21 -4.07
C ARG A 255 17.90 -9.14 -5.39
N ASP A 256 18.27 -10.02 -6.32
CA ASP A 256 17.79 -9.98 -7.70
C ASP A 256 16.27 -10.22 -7.76
N GLU A 257 15.77 -11.18 -6.97
CA GLU A 257 14.33 -11.47 -6.86
C GLU A 257 13.55 -10.29 -6.24
N PHE A 258 14.13 -9.64 -5.23
CA PHE A 258 13.52 -8.46 -4.63
C PHE A 258 13.50 -7.27 -5.58
N LEU A 259 14.61 -6.99 -6.27
CA LEU A 259 14.68 -5.91 -7.26
C LEU A 259 13.72 -6.16 -8.43
N GLY A 260 13.60 -7.41 -8.90
CA GLY A 260 12.61 -7.80 -9.90
C GLY A 260 11.16 -7.61 -9.43
N LEU A 261 10.87 -7.89 -8.15
CA LEU A 261 9.55 -7.59 -7.56
C LEU A 261 9.26 -6.08 -7.57
N ILE A 262 10.23 -5.25 -7.16
CA ILE A 262 10.06 -3.79 -7.16
C ILE A 262 9.91 -3.26 -8.59
N GLU A 263 10.69 -3.77 -9.54
CA GLU A 263 10.59 -3.37 -10.94
C GLU A 263 9.20 -3.67 -11.51
N SER A 264 8.73 -4.90 -11.37
CA SER A 264 7.42 -5.33 -11.87
C SER A 264 6.28 -4.60 -11.17
N THR A 265 6.36 -4.42 -9.85
CA THR A 265 5.37 -3.65 -9.07
C THR A 265 5.32 -2.19 -9.51
N GLY A 266 6.47 -1.56 -9.71
CA GLY A 266 6.59 -0.18 -10.21
C GLY A 266 5.97 -0.04 -11.61
N LEU A 267 6.18 -1.01 -12.50
CA LEU A 267 5.54 -1.05 -13.82
C LEU A 267 4.00 -1.09 -13.69
N TYR A 268 3.46 -2.05 -12.94
CA TYR A 268 2.00 -2.22 -12.82
C TYR A 268 1.34 -1.00 -12.15
N LEU A 269 1.96 -0.45 -11.11
CA LEU A 269 1.47 0.74 -10.42
C LEU A 269 1.51 1.98 -11.33
N GLY A 270 2.60 2.14 -12.11
CA GLY A 270 2.74 3.22 -13.08
C GLY A 270 1.69 3.14 -14.19
N LEU A 271 1.52 1.97 -14.80
CA LEU A 271 0.50 1.75 -15.84
C LEU A 271 -0.92 1.95 -15.30
N GLY A 272 -1.24 1.39 -14.13
CA GLY A 272 -2.52 1.58 -13.46
C GLY A 272 -2.83 3.07 -13.24
N SER A 273 -1.82 3.83 -12.79
CA SER A 273 -1.98 5.26 -12.56
C SER A 273 -2.20 6.08 -13.84
N ILE A 274 -1.56 5.69 -14.96
CA ILE A 274 -1.79 6.32 -16.27
C ILE A 274 -3.24 6.12 -16.72
N PHE A 275 -3.78 4.90 -16.61
CA PHE A 275 -5.16 4.63 -17.01
C PHE A 275 -6.17 5.47 -16.21
N VAL A 276 -5.97 5.58 -14.89
CA VAL A 276 -6.80 6.41 -14.02
C VAL A 276 -6.69 7.88 -14.42
N SER A 277 -5.48 8.37 -14.71
CA SER A 277 -5.23 9.75 -15.14
C SER A 277 -5.95 10.09 -16.45
N VAL A 278 -5.91 9.18 -17.44
CA VAL A 278 -6.65 9.35 -18.71
C VAL A 278 -8.15 9.41 -18.47
N GLY A 279 -8.69 8.53 -17.62
CA GLY A 279 -10.11 8.57 -17.22
C GLY A 279 -10.51 9.89 -16.58
N ALA A 280 -9.67 10.42 -15.67
CA ALA A 280 -9.90 11.72 -15.03
C ALA A 280 -9.87 12.88 -16.03
N MET A 281 -8.93 12.89 -16.98
CA MET A 281 -8.88 13.91 -18.04
C MET A 281 -10.15 13.92 -18.90
N LEU A 282 -10.65 12.73 -19.28
CA LEU A 282 -11.90 12.61 -20.05
C LEU A 282 -13.09 13.14 -19.25
N ALA A 283 -13.18 12.78 -17.97
CA ALA A 283 -14.24 13.25 -17.07
C ALA A 283 -14.22 14.78 -16.89
N ILE A 284 -13.03 15.36 -16.69
CA ILE A 284 -12.83 16.81 -16.60
C ILE A 284 -13.22 17.50 -17.91
N GLY A 285 -12.75 16.99 -19.06
CA GLY A 285 -13.05 17.55 -20.38
C GLY A 285 -14.55 17.57 -20.67
N MET A 286 -15.24 16.46 -20.40
CA MET A 286 -16.70 16.34 -20.58
C MET A 286 -17.46 17.27 -19.63
N SER A 287 -17.03 17.40 -18.38
CA SER A 287 -17.64 18.31 -17.41
C SER A 287 -17.46 19.78 -17.81
N CYS A 288 -16.28 20.15 -18.30
CA CYS A 288 -16.01 21.49 -18.82
C CYS A 288 -16.86 21.82 -20.06
N TYR A 289 -17.01 20.85 -20.97
CA TYR A 289 -17.86 20.98 -22.15
C TYR A 289 -19.33 21.22 -21.78
N LEU A 290 -19.87 20.43 -20.85
CA LEU A 290 -21.24 20.59 -20.35
C LEU A 290 -21.47 21.98 -19.74
N ARG A 291 -20.51 22.49 -18.96
CA ARG A 291 -20.60 23.80 -18.28
C ARG A 291 -20.50 24.98 -19.26
N ARG A 292 -19.52 25.00 -20.17
CA ARG A 292 -19.37 26.11 -21.15
C ARG A 292 -20.63 26.31 -22.00
N ARG A 293 -21.28 25.21 -22.37
CA ARG A 293 -22.48 25.23 -23.22
C ARG A 293 -23.77 25.63 -22.49
N GLU A 294 -23.75 25.69 -21.16
CA GLU A 294 -24.82 26.29 -20.36
C GLU A 294 -24.62 27.81 -20.21
N SER A 295 -23.39 28.27 -19.99
CA SER A 295 -23.07 29.70 -19.90
C SER A 295 -23.34 30.47 -21.19
N SER A 296 -23.08 29.88 -22.37
CA SER A 296 -23.41 30.51 -23.66
C SER A 296 -24.92 30.71 -23.87
N ARG A 297 -25.78 30.01 -23.13
CA ARG A 297 -27.24 30.12 -23.22
C ARG A 297 -27.80 31.14 -22.23
N GLY A 298 -27.15 31.32 -21.08
CA GLY A 298 -27.49 32.39 -20.12
C GLY A 298 -27.14 33.80 -20.62
N ARG A 299 -26.11 33.94 -21.47
CA ARG A 299 -25.77 35.23 -22.13
C ARG A 299 -26.59 35.55 -23.37
N GLY A 300 -27.28 34.56 -23.95
CA GLY A 300 -28.15 34.73 -25.13
C GLY A 300 -29.62 34.94 -24.78
N SER A 301 -29.98 34.96 -23.50
CA SER A 301 -31.36 35.02 -23.00
C SER A 301 -31.62 36.24 -22.11
N SER A 302 -30.92 37.35 -22.34
CA SER A 302 -31.28 38.66 -21.76
C SER A 302 -32.30 39.43 -22.60
N SER A 303 -33.01 38.75 -23.50
CA SER A 303 -34.14 39.29 -24.23
C SER A 303 -35.13 38.15 -24.47
N ASP A 304 -35.84 37.76 -23.42
CA ASP A 304 -37.28 37.45 -23.46
C ASP A 304 -37.72 36.95 -22.09
N GLY A 305 -38.81 37.54 -21.61
CA GLY A 305 -39.27 37.47 -20.24
C GLY A 305 -39.95 36.18 -19.81
N ASP A 306 -40.16 36.17 -18.50
CA ASP A 306 -41.16 35.42 -17.74
C ASP A 306 -40.95 33.90 -17.55
N GLY A 307 -40.85 33.50 -16.28
CA GLY A 307 -40.72 32.11 -15.84
C GLY A 307 -39.84 31.95 -14.61
N ASP A 308 -40.44 32.10 -13.42
CA ASP A 308 -39.86 31.85 -12.10
C ASP A 308 -39.16 30.47 -11.98
N ASP A 309 -37.88 30.48 -11.59
CA ASP A 309 -37.15 29.30 -11.08
C ASP A 309 -36.91 29.48 -9.56
N PRO A 310 -37.51 28.65 -8.67
CA PRO A 310 -37.49 28.91 -7.22
C PRO A 310 -36.27 28.35 -6.46
N TYR A 311 -35.16 27.99 -7.12
CA TYR A 311 -34.03 27.30 -6.45
C TYR A 311 -32.64 27.92 -6.65
N THR A 312 -32.54 29.25 -6.61
CA THR A 312 -31.25 29.92 -6.38
C THR A 312 -31.43 31.13 -5.46
N PRO A 313 -30.83 31.17 -4.25
CA PRO A 313 -30.83 32.39 -3.46
C PRO A 313 -29.85 33.37 -4.09
N THR A 314 -30.37 34.33 -4.85
CA THR A 314 -29.65 35.53 -5.24
C THR A 314 -29.47 36.41 -4.00
N ALA A 315 -28.23 36.58 -3.55
CA ALA A 315 -27.86 37.61 -2.58
C ALA A 315 -28.11 38.98 -3.23
N THR A 316 -29.24 39.61 -2.87
CA THR A 316 -29.57 40.99 -3.23
C THR A 316 -28.73 41.94 -2.37
N HIS A 317 -27.69 42.52 -2.97
CA HIS A 317 -27.06 43.73 -2.42
C HIS A 317 -28.02 44.90 -2.59
N ALA A 318 -28.61 45.36 -1.48
CA ALA A 318 -29.39 46.60 -1.46
C ALA A 318 -28.43 47.81 -1.48
N MET A 319 -28.40 48.55 -2.60
CA MET A 319 -27.91 49.94 -2.60
C MET A 319 -29.04 50.86 -2.13
N PHE A 320 -28.86 51.43 -0.95
CA PHE A 320 -29.63 52.58 -0.49
C PHE A 320 -29.24 53.83 -1.31
N HIS A 321 -30.19 54.41 -2.03
CA HIS A 321 -30.11 55.79 -2.50
C HIS A 321 -30.91 56.66 -1.53
N LYS A 322 -30.26 57.62 -0.88
CA LYS A 322 -30.91 58.72 -0.15
C LYS A 322 -31.12 59.88 -1.13
N ALA A 323 -32.32 60.47 -1.07
CA ALA A 323 -32.63 61.80 -1.59
C ALA A 323 -32.06 62.88 -0.66
#